data_AF-A0A9D4GL59-F1
#
_entry.id   AF-A0A9D4GL59-F1
#
_cell.length_a   1.000
_cell.length_b   1.000
_cell.length_c   1.000
_cell.angle_alpha   90.00
_cell.angle_beta   90.00
_cell.angle_gamma   90.00
#
_symmetry.space_group_name_H-M   'P 1'
#
loop_
_entity.id
_entity.type
_entity.pdbx_description
1 polymer ?
#
loop_
_entity_poly.entity_id
_entity_poly.type
_entity_poly.pdbx_seq_one_letter_code
_entity_poly.pdbx_strand_id
1 'polypeptide(L)'
;MLSDDEVRLIHQASNGAGNFAAHLTQRLFPELFTASMIRLHYNYHGGGKDKKQPLSPRRKSAIRTYVIRHFPSMADDTNWRNEGIQKINEMLRRRTRMPAAMEP
;
A
#
# COMPACT_ATOMS: atom_id res chain seq x y z
N MET A 1 9.96 -12.02 4.53
CA MET A 1 8.49 -12.10 4.61
C MET A 1 8.08 -11.59 5.97
N LEU A 2 6.89 -11.00 6.11
CA LEU A 2 6.37 -10.62 7.43
C LEU A 2 6.02 -11.88 8.22
N SER A 3 6.33 -11.90 9.51
CA SER A 3 5.87 -12.92 10.44
C SER A 3 4.36 -12.82 10.66
N ASP A 4 3.74 -13.92 11.10
CA ASP A 4 2.29 -13.94 11.36
C ASP A 4 1.89 -12.94 12.46
N ASP A 5 2.75 -12.73 13.45
CA ASP A 5 2.53 -11.71 14.49
C ASP A 5 2.51 -10.29 13.93
N GLU A 6 3.46 -9.96 13.04
CA GLU A 6 3.48 -8.64 12.40
C GLU A 6 2.24 -8.42 11.55
N VAL A 7 1.81 -9.43 10.79
CA VAL A 7 0.60 -9.33 9.96
C VAL A 7 -0.64 -9.16 10.85
N ARG A 8 -0.72 -9.89 11.96
CA ARG A 8 -1.80 -9.77 12.94
C ARG A 8 -1.88 -8.37 13.54
N LEU A 9 -0.73 -7.79 13.92
CA LEU A 9 -0.69 -6.42 14.46
C LEU A 9 -1.14 -5.38 13.43
N ILE A 10 -0.69 -5.52 12.18
CA ILE A 10 -1.14 -4.65 11.08
C ILE A 10 -2.65 -4.78 10.87
N HIS A 11 -3.17 -6.01 10.89
CA HIS A 11 -4.59 -6.29 10.73
C HIS A 11 -5.43 -5.63 11.82
N GLN A 12 -5.02 -5.77 13.09
CA GLN A 12 -5.70 -5.14 14.23
C GLN A 12 -5.66 -3.62 14.17
N ALA A 13 -4.60 -3.03 13.61
CA ALA A 13 -4.48 -1.58 13.43
C ALA A 13 -5.22 -1.05 12.20
N SER A 14 -5.82 -1.90 11.38
CA SER A 14 -6.45 -1.53 10.11
C SER A 14 -7.96 -1.50 10.20
N ASN A 15 -8.56 -0.36 9.85
CA ASN A 15 -10.01 -0.24 9.71
C ASN A 15 -10.46 -0.69 8.31
N GLY A 16 -10.65 -2.00 8.11
CA GLY A 16 -11.09 -2.59 6.83
C GLY A 16 -9.96 -2.97 5.87
N ALA A 17 -10.32 -3.66 4.78
CA ALA A 17 -9.38 -4.30 3.87
C ALA A 17 -8.52 -3.30 3.09
N GLY A 18 -9.10 -2.17 2.69
CA GLY A 18 -8.35 -1.09 2.03
C GLY A 18 -7.23 -0.56 2.91
N ASN A 19 -7.53 -0.23 4.17
CA ASN A 19 -6.51 0.28 5.11
C ASN A 19 -5.47 -0.78 5.43
N PHE A 20 -5.87 -2.05 5.52
CA PHE A 20 -4.95 -3.17 5.63
C PHE A 20 -4.00 -3.27 4.44
N ALA A 21 -4.50 -3.15 3.22
CA ALA A 21 -3.67 -3.14 2.01
C ALA A 21 -2.65 -1.98 2.00
N ALA A 22 -3.05 -0.79 2.47
CA ALA A 22 -2.16 0.36 2.58
C ALA A 22 -1.08 0.17 3.66
N HIS A 23 -1.44 -0.26 4.87
CA HIS A 23 -0.47 -0.53 5.93
C HIS A 23 0.52 -1.64 5.54
N LEU A 24 0.04 -2.72 4.91
CA LEU A 24 0.90 -3.76 4.34
C LEU A 24 1.88 -3.20 3.31
N THR A 25 1.40 -2.34 2.40
CA THR A 25 2.24 -1.72 1.37
C THR A 25 3.37 -0.90 2.01
N GLN A 26 3.08 -0.13 3.06
CA GLN A 26 4.09 0.63 3.79
C GLN A 26 5.09 -0.28 4.52
N ARG A 27 4.60 -1.36 5.14
CA ARG A 27 5.45 -2.30 5.89
C ARG A 27 6.34 -3.16 5.00
N LEU A 28 5.82 -3.59 3.84
CA LEU A 28 6.50 -4.44 2.87
C LEU A 28 7.50 -3.67 2.01
N PHE A 29 7.22 -2.39 1.72
CA PHE A 29 8.03 -1.55 0.84
C PHE A 29 8.39 -0.22 1.49
N PRO A 30 9.04 -0.23 2.67
CA PRO A 30 9.37 1.00 3.41
C PRO A 30 10.27 1.94 2.59
N GLU A 31 11.04 1.41 1.63
CA GLU A 31 11.87 2.20 0.72
C GLU A 31 11.07 3.20 -0.15
N LEU A 32 9.76 2.97 -0.34
CA LEU A 32 8.90 3.93 -1.04
C LEU A 32 8.52 5.14 -0.16
N PHE A 33 8.59 4.99 1.16
CA PHE A 33 8.06 5.92 2.17
C PHE A 33 9.16 6.70 2.90
N THR A 34 10.32 6.86 2.27
CA THR A 34 11.45 7.64 2.79
C THR A 34 11.21 9.15 2.66
N ALA A 35 12.13 9.94 3.23
CA ALA A 35 12.16 11.40 3.12
C ALA A 35 12.15 11.91 1.67
N SER A 36 12.75 11.15 0.73
CA SER A 36 12.74 11.49 -0.70
C SER A 36 11.39 11.27 -1.39
N MET A 37 10.40 10.76 -0.66
CA MET A 37 9.00 10.64 -1.09
C MET A 37 8.81 9.94 -2.44
N ILE A 38 9.65 8.96 -2.77
CA ILE A 38 9.63 8.32 -4.10
C ILE A 38 8.30 7.65 -4.44
N ARG A 39 7.51 7.24 -3.44
CA ARG A 39 6.12 6.77 -3.60
C ARG A 39 5.26 7.68 -4.49
N LEU A 40 5.51 8.98 -4.50
CA LEU A 40 4.72 9.95 -5.27
C LEU A 40 4.87 9.75 -6.78
N HIS A 41 5.96 9.12 -7.22
CA HIS A 41 6.18 8.75 -8.63
C HIS A 41 5.48 7.45 -9.02
N TYR A 42 4.84 6.75 -8.08
CA TYR A 42 4.18 5.48 -8.32
C TYR A 42 2.65 5.58 -8.22
N ASN A 43 1.99 4.69 -8.96
CA ASN A 43 0.63 4.27 -8.66
C ASN A 43 0.51 2.75 -8.96
N TYR A 44 -0.64 2.15 -8.66
CA TYR A 44 -0.83 0.71 -8.83
C TYR A 44 -0.66 0.21 -10.28
N HIS A 45 -1.13 0.95 -11.30
CA HIS A 45 -1.09 0.55 -12.71
C HIS A 45 -0.10 1.32 -13.59
N GLY A 46 0.50 2.39 -13.08
CA GLY A 46 1.29 3.36 -13.84
C GLY A 46 0.42 4.36 -14.63
N GLY A 47 1.06 5.19 -15.45
CA GLY A 47 0.41 6.13 -16.37
C GLY A 47 -0.25 7.33 -15.71
N GLY A 48 -1.33 7.83 -16.34
CA GLY A 48 -2.02 9.06 -15.96
C GLY A 48 -1.30 10.35 -16.40
N LYS A 49 -1.82 11.50 -15.99
CA LYS A 49 -1.29 12.83 -16.35
C LYS A 49 0.19 13.00 -16.00
N ASP A 50 0.61 12.45 -14.86
CA ASP A 50 1.98 12.57 -14.34
C ASP A 50 2.91 11.44 -14.80
N LYS A 51 2.47 10.57 -15.73
CA LYS A 51 3.23 9.41 -16.24
C LYS A 51 3.87 8.56 -15.13
N LYS A 52 3.09 8.27 -14.08
CA LYS A 52 3.59 7.55 -12.90
C LYS A 52 4.06 6.14 -13.27
N GLN A 53 5.04 5.63 -12.55
CA GLN A 53 5.51 4.26 -12.69
C GLN A 53 4.51 3.28 -12.05
N PRO A 54 4.30 2.09 -12.64
CA PRO A 54 3.54 1.04 -12.00
C PRO A 54 4.34 0.44 -10.83
N LEU A 55 3.64 -0.02 -9.79
CA LEU A 55 4.24 -1.00 -8.87
C LEU A 55 4.67 -2.25 -9.66
N SER A 56 5.74 -2.92 -9.22
CA SER A 56 6.15 -4.17 -9.88
C SER A 56 5.11 -5.28 -9.66
N PRO A 57 5.01 -6.27 -10.56
CA PRO A 57 4.09 -7.41 -10.40
C PRO A 57 4.30 -8.14 -9.06
N ARG A 58 5.56 -8.28 -8.63
CA ARG A 58 5.91 -8.89 -7.34
C ARG A 58 5.34 -8.11 -6.15
N ARG A 59 5.40 -6.77 -6.18
CA ARG A 59 4.80 -5.93 -5.13
C ARG A 59 3.28 -6.10 -5.08
N LYS A 60 2.62 -6.07 -6.24
CA LYS A 60 1.16 -6.26 -6.35
C LYS A 60 0.72 -7.60 -5.81
N SER A 61 1.41 -8.67 -6.22
CA SER A 61 1.10 -10.04 -5.80
C SER A 61 1.28 -10.23 -4.29
N ALA A 62 2.39 -9.72 -3.72
CA ALA A 62 2.63 -9.79 -2.29
C ALA A 62 1.50 -9.13 -1.49
N ILE A 63 1.11 -7.89 -1.84
CA ILE A 63 0.04 -7.18 -1.14
C ILE A 63 -1.28 -7.97 -1.25
N ARG A 64 -1.69 -8.33 -2.48
CA ARG A 64 -2.98 -9.00 -2.72
C ARG A 64 -3.06 -10.35 -1.99
N THR A 65 -1.97 -11.10 -1.94
CA THR A 65 -1.91 -12.40 -1.25
C THR A 65 -2.16 -12.26 0.26
N TYR A 66 -1.50 -11.30 0.92
CA TYR A 66 -1.76 -11.04 2.33
C TYR A 66 -3.18 -10.53 2.55
N VAL A 67 -3.67 -9.62 1.70
CA VAL A 67 -5.04 -9.09 1.85
C VAL A 67 -6.08 -10.20 1.73
N ILE A 68 -6.01 -11.08 0.72
CA ILE A 68 -7.00 -12.15 0.52
C ILE A 68 -7.01 -13.15 1.69
N ARG A 69 -5.85 -13.42 2.30
CA ARG A 69 -5.77 -14.33 3.45
C ARG A 69 -6.58 -13.84 4.66
N HIS A 70 -6.69 -12.52 4.85
CA HIS A 70 -7.42 -11.92 5.96
C HIS A 70 -8.80 -11.38 5.56
N PHE A 71 -8.99 -11.05 4.29
CA PHE A 71 -10.22 -10.54 3.70
C PHE A 71 -10.53 -11.32 2.41
N PRO A 72 -11.12 -12.53 2.50
CA PRO A 72 -11.39 -13.36 1.32
C PRO A 72 -12.24 -12.68 0.25
N SER A 73 -13.09 -11.71 0.62
CA SER A 73 -13.87 -10.90 -0.32
C SER A 73 -13.03 -10.10 -1.31
N MET A 74 -11.76 -9.83 -1.00
CA MET A 74 -10.80 -9.17 -1.88
C MET A 74 -10.22 -10.08 -2.97
N ALA A 75 -10.61 -11.35 -3.00
CA ALA A 75 -10.37 -12.22 -4.15
C ALA A 75 -11.15 -11.74 -5.37
N ASP A 76 -12.33 -11.14 -5.17
CA ASP A 76 -13.09 -10.50 -6.23
C ASP A 76 -12.36 -9.26 -6.78
N ASP A 77 -12.22 -9.18 -8.11
CA ASP A 77 -11.49 -8.10 -8.77
C ASP A 77 -12.18 -6.74 -8.63
N THR A 78 -13.51 -6.71 -8.50
CA THR A 78 -14.25 -5.46 -8.31
C THR A 78 -14.00 -4.90 -6.92
N ASN A 79 -14.09 -5.73 -5.89
CA ASN A 79 -13.74 -5.36 -4.51
C ASN A 79 -12.28 -4.93 -4.40
N TRP A 80 -11.37 -5.70 -5.00
CA TRP A 80 -9.95 -5.37 -5.00
C TRP A 80 -9.68 -4.03 -5.67
N ARG A 81 -10.32 -3.76 -6.82
CA ARG A 81 -10.20 -2.50 -7.54
C ARG A 81 -10.78 -1.33 -6.76
N ASN A 82 -11.97 -1.48 -6.20
CA ASN A 82 -12.73 -0.38 -5.60
C ASN A 82 -12.26 -0.03 -4.18
N GLU A 83 -11.74 -0.98 -3.42
CA GLU A 83 -11.29 -0.74 -2.04
C GLU A 83 -9.76 -0.81 -1.92
N GLY A 84 -9.16 -1.94 -2.27
CA GLY A 84 -7.73 -2.19 -2.09
C GLY A 84 -6.85 -1.27 -2.93
N ILE A 85 -7.02 -1.30 -4.26
CA ILE A 85 -6.25 -0.47 -5.20
C ILE A 85 -6.49 1.02 -4.96
N GLN A 86 -7.74 1.43 -4.67
CA GLN A 86 -8.05 2.82 -4.36
C GLN A 86 -7.27 3.32 -3.13
N LYS A 87 -7.30 2.56 -2.02
CA LYS A 87 -6.61 2.96 -0.80
C LYS A 87 -5.08 2.97 -0.96
N ILE A 88 -4.51 2.00 -1.70
CA ILE A 88 -3.08 2.02 -2.05
C ILE A 88 -2.74 3.29 -2.83
N ASN A 89 -3.51 3.62 -3.87
CA ASN A 89 -3.26 4.81 -4.69
C ASN A 89 -3.45 6.11 -3.90
N GLU A 90 -4.41 6.19 -2.99
CA GLU A 90 -4.61 7.31 -2.08
C GLU A 90 -3.34 7.58 -1.27
N MET A 91 -2.78 6.54 -0.66
CA MET A 91 -1.54 6.62 0.12
C MET A 91 -0.32 6.99 -0.74
N LEU A 92 -0.19 6.43 -1.96
CA LEU A 92 0.91 6.76 -2.88
C LEU A 92 0.81 8.19 -3.45
N ARG A 93 -0.35 8.85 -3.35
CA ARG A 93 -0.54 10.25 -3.78
C ARG A 93 -0.42 11.25 -2.63
N ARG A 94 -0.73 10.84 -1.40
CA ARG A 94 -0.69 11.73 -0.23
C ARG A 94 0.74 12.15 0.10
N ARG A 95 1.00 13.46 0.09
CA ARG A 95 2.16 14.06 0.76
C ARG A 95 1.88 14.05 2.26
N THR A 96 2.35 13.03 2.97
CA THR A 96 2.42 13.08 4.43
C THR A 96 3.39 14.20 4.78
N ARG A 97 2.97 15.18 5.59
CA ARG A 97 3.93 16.10 6.23
C ARG A 97 4.85 15.20 7.06
N MET A 98 6.14 15.18 6.75
CA MET A 98 7.11 14.72 7.73
C MET A 98 6.95 15.63 8.95
N PRO A 99 6.86 15.10 10.18
CA PRO A 99 6.97 15.95 11.36
C PRO A 99 8.27 16.76 11.22
N ALA A 100 8.22 18.06 11.48
CA ALA A 100 9.34 19.00 11.30
C ALA A 100 10.63 18.63 12.08
N ALA A 101 10.61 17.56 12.88
CA ALA A 101 11.70 17.10 13.74
C ALA A 101 12.66 16.07 13.08
N MET A 102 12.57 15.84 11.77
CA MET A 102 13.49 14.98 11.01
C MET A 102 14.14 15.72 9.83
N GLU A 103 14.45 17.00 9.99
CA GLU A 103 15.47 17.64 9.14
C GLU A 103 16.84 17.49 9.83
N PRO A 104 17.90 17.08 9.10
CA PRO A 104 19.24 16.94 9.65
C PRO A 104 19.86 18.27 10.09
#